data_AF-A0A852BNL7-F1
#
_entry.id   AF-A0A852BNL7-F1
#
_cell.length_a   1.000
_cell.length_b   1.000
_cell.length_c   1.000
_cell.angle_alpha   90.00
_cell.angle_beta   90.00
_cell.angle_gamma   90.00
#
_symmetry.space_group_name_H-M   'P 1'
#
loop_
_entity.id
_entity.type
_entity.pdbx_description
1 polymer ?
#
loop_
_entity_poly.entity_id
_entity_poly.type
_entity_poly.pdbx_seq_one_letter_code
_entity_poly.pdbx_strand_id
1 'polypeptide(L)'
;DYFADHMGDYEDVLASLETLNLSILKAMDYTKRVYESGSNVDQFVTRFLLKETANQTQSLLSSVESAVDAIDEQTNPARHYPSKAGHGPVDTWYDSPMPSYSPTSWVVPKEHGKSFQTGSPDTKAEGLEGQINRLAELIGRLEDKTLWFDLHQRLSDSESAACTYLLLVRHEMTVAHKHLSEFCSSLKQYLKSVAGERDCFHVTGVKLPDGLTFIIYEFWETEEDWKRHLQSAIYKGFQHVKVDTLSQPEAISSVAVPGRKVAAPRG
;
A
#
# COMPACT_ATOMS: atom_id res chain seq x y z
N ASP A 1 -42.59 8.68 20.87
CA ASP A 1 -43.55 8.15 19.87
C ASP A 1 -43.24 8.67 18.47
N TYR A 2 -43.27 9.98 18.19
CA TYR A 2 -43.01 10.50 16.82
C TYR A 2 -41.75 9.95 16.11
N PHE A 3 -40.57 10.00 16.73
CA PHE A 3 -39.33 9.49 16.10
C PHE A 3 -39.26 7.97 16.03
N ALA A 4 -39.86 7.26 17.00
CA ALA A 4 -39.92 5.81 16.99
C ALA A 4 -40.81 5.32 15.83
N ASP A 5 -41.93 6.02 15.58
CA ASP A 5 -42.86 5.71 14.49
C ASP A 5 -42.30 6.05 13.09
N HIS A 6 -41.24 6.87 13.00
CA HIS A 6 -40.63 7.32 11.73
C HIS A 6 -39.20 6.80 11.50
N MET A 7 -38.65 5.99 12.41
CA MET A 7 -37.28 5.47 12.28
C MET A 7 -37.15 4.48 11.11
N GLY A 8 -38.16 3.66 10.84
CA GLY A 8 -38.14 2.69 9.74
C GLY A 8 -36.87 1.84 9.75
N ASP A 9 -36.25 1.66 8.58
CA ASP A 9 -35.02 0.86 8.42
C ASP A 9 -33.81 1.41 9.21
N TYR A 10 -33.86 2.63 9.72
CA TYR A 10 -32.78 3.19 10.54
C TYR A 10 -32.75 2.64 11.97
N GLU A 11 -33.82 2.00 12.45
CA GLU A 11 -33.81 1.32 13.76
C GLU A 11 -32.75 0.21 13.79
N ASP A 12 -32.73 -0.65 12.78
CA ASP A 12 -31.76 -1.73 12.62
C ASP A 12 -30.33 -1.19 12.40
N VAL A 13 -30.19 -0.08 11.69
CA VAL A 13 -28.90 0.59 11.48
C VAL A 13 -28.32 1.09 12.80
N LEU A 14 -29.13 1.78 13.62
CA LEU A 14 -28.70 2.31 14.91
C LEU A 14 -28.37 1.19 15.90
N ALA A 15 -29.17 0.13 15.95
CA ALA A 15 -28.89 -1.05 16.77
C ALA A 15 -27.58 -1.75 16.36
N SER A 16 -27.31 -1.84 15.06
CA SER A 16 -26.06 -2.39 14.52
C SER A 16 -24.85 -1.52 14.88
N LEU A 17 -24.99 -0.19 14.83
CA LEU A 17 -23.94 0.75 15.24
C LEU A 17 -23.63 0.67 16.74
N GLU A 18 -24.64 0.48 17.59
CA GLU A 18 -24.44 0.26 19.02
C GLU A 18 -23.67 -1.05 19.29
N THR A 19 -24.05 -2.13 18.59
CA THR A 19 -23.37 -3.43 18.67
C THR A 19 -21.92 -3.34 18.21
N LEU A 20 -21.66 -2.60 17.13
CA LEU A 20 -20.33 -2.32 16.61
C LEU A 20 -19.50 -1.56 17.66
N ASN A 21 -20.05 -0.49 18.24
CA ASN A 21 -19.36 0.31 19.24
C ASN A 21 -18.98 -0.52 20.49
N LEU A 22 -19.90 -1.34 20.99
CA LEU A 22 -19.64 -2.23 22.12
C LEU A 22 -18.55 -3.27 21.79
N SER A 23 -18.55 -3.80 20.57
CA SER A 23 -17.55 -4.76 20.10
C SER A 23 -16.16 -4.12 19.99
N ILE A 24 -16.08 -2.89 19.48
CA ILE A 24 -14.82 -2.12 19.42
C ILE A 24 -14.29 -1.83 20.81
N LEU A 25 -15.14 -1.34 21.73
CA LEU A 25 -14.75 -1.06 23.11
C LEU A 25 -14.19 -2.32 23.80
N LYS A 26 -14.85 -3.47 23.64
CA LYS A 26 -14.38 -4.74 24.18
C LYS A 26 -13.03 -5.16 23.60
N ALA A 27 -12.82 -4.97 22.30
CA ALA A 27 -11.56 -5.26 21.63
C ALA A 27 -10.43 -4.31 22.09
N MET A 28 -10.76 -3.04 22.34
CA MET A 28 -9.82 -2.05 22.89
C MET A 28 -9.43 -2.37 24.33
N ASP A 29 -10.38 -2.77 25.18
CA ASP A 29 -10.09 -3.20 26.55
C ASP A 29 -9.22 -4.45 26.60
N TYR A 30 -9.45 -5.40 25.69
CA TYR A 30 -8.58 -6.56 25.54
C TYR A 30 -7.16 -6.13 25.12
N THR A 31 -7.07 -5.32 24.08
CA THR A 31 -5.83 -4.77 23.54
C THR A 31 -5.00 -4.08 24.62
N LYS A 32 -5.62 -3.22 25.41
CA LYS A 32 -4.96 -2.51 26.52
C LYS A 32 -4.29 -3.47 27.51
N ARG A 33 -4.87 -4.63 27.79
CA ARG A 33 -4.32 -5.61 28.74
C ARG A 33 -3.19 -6.44 28.15
N VAL A 34 -3.28 -6.80 26.87
CA VAL A 34 -2.35 -7.78 26.26
C VAL A 34 -1.20 -7.14 25.50
N TYR A 35 -1.31 -5.85 25.15
CA TYR A 35 -0.37 -5.19 24.26
C TYR A 35 1.05 -5.08 24.84
N GLU A 36 1.20 -4.62 26.08
CA GLU A 36 2.53 -4.48 26.72
C GLU A 36 3.18 -5.83 27.04
N SER A 37 2.36 -6.87 27.29
CA SER A 37 2.82 -8.23 27.57
C SER A 37 3.06 -9.08 26.31
N GLY A 38 2.66 -8.59 25.13
CA GLY A 38 2.70 -9.34 23.88
C GLY A 38 4.06 -9.26 23.17
N SER A 39 4.32 -10.22 22.27
CA SER A 39 5.51 -10.20 21.42
C SER A 39 5.49 -9.01 20.44
N ASN A 40 6.62 -8.70 19.81
CA ASN A 40 6.68 -7.65 18.77
C ASN A 40 5.69 -7.90 17.61
N VAL A 41 5.44 -9.18 17.28
CA VAL A 41 4.46 -9.57 16.25
C VAL A 41 3.04 -9.32 16.76
N ASP A 42 2.73 -9.69 18.00
CA ASP A 42 1.39 -9.46 18.59
C ASP A 42 1.08 -7.97 18.67
N GLN A 43 2.06 -7.15 19.05
CA GLN A 43 1.92 -5.70 19.06
C GLN A 43 1.73 -5.13 17.65
N PHE A 44 2.41 -5.67 16.64
CA PHE A 44 2.18 -5.28 15.23
C PHE A 44 0.77 -5.63 14.77
N VAL A 45 0.32 -6.87 14.99
CA VAL A 45 -1.04 -7.32 14.64
C VAL A 45 -2.07 -6.45 15.35
N THR A 46 -1.84 -6.12 16.62
CA THR A 46 -2.70 -5.23 17.40
C THR A 46 -2.78 -3.82 16.79
N ARG A 47 -1.64 -3.20 16.43
CA ARG A 47 -1.61 -1.89 15.76
C ARG A 47 -2.29 -1.94 14.40
N PHE A 48 -2.09 -3.02 13.64
CA PHE A 48 -2.75 -3.24 12.36
C PHE A 48 -4.26 -3.32 12.52
N LEU A 49 -4.77 -4.15 13.43
CA LEU A 49 -6.21 -4.33 13.67
C LEU A 49 -6.87 -3.04 14.16
N LEU A 50 -6.22 -2.27 15.04
CA LEU A 50 -6.70 -0.96 15.46
C LEU A 50 -6.78 0.02 14.28
N LYS A 51 -5.73 0.07 13.45
CA LYS A 51 -5.71 0.93 12.27
C LYS A 51 -6.77 0.53 11.26
N GLU A 52 -6.95 -0.76 11.02
CA GLU A 52 -7.96 -1.29 10.10
C GLU A 52 -9.38 -0.99 10.59
N THR A 53 -9.65 -1.19 11.88
CA THR A 53 -10.96 -0.86 12.50
C THR A 53 -11.26 0.63 12.36
N ALA A 54 -10.27 1.50 12.59
CA ALA A 54 -10.42 2.95 12.41
C ALA A 54 -10.71 3.32 10.94
N ASN A 55 -9.97 2.73 9.99
CA ASN A 55 -10.18 2.96 8.56
C ASN A 55 -11.57 2.52 8.12
N GLN A 56 -12.03 1.33 8.52
CA GLN A 56 -13.36 0.84 8.17
C GLN A 56 -14.47 1.73 8.74
N THR A 57 -14.31 2.20 9.98
CA THR A 57 -15.26 3.15 10.60
C THR A 57 -15.28 4.48 9.85
N GLN A 58 -14.12 4.99 9.44
CA GLN A 58 -14.01 6.21 8.65
C GLN A 58 -14.66 6.07 7.26
N SER A 59 -14.49 4.91 6.61
CA SER A 59 -15.16 4.61 5.34
C SER A 59 -16.67 4.60 5.48
N LEU A 60 -17.20 4.02 6.57
CA LEU A 60 -18.64 4.07 6.87
C LEU A 60 -19.12 5.51 7.09
N LEU A 61 -18.39 6.31 7.89
CA LEU A 61 -18.72 7.72 8.13
C LEU A 61 -18.78 8.51 6.82
N SER A 62 -17.76 8.38 5.97
CA SER A 62 -17.70 9.08 4.68
C SER A 62 -18.85 8.68 3.75
N SER A 63 -19.27 7.41 3.77
CA SER A 63 -20.43 6.96 2.99
C SER A 63 -21.72 7.59 3.49
N VAL A 64 -21.90 7.73 4.80
CA VAL A 64 -23.08 8.38 5.39
C VAL A 64 -23.08 9.88 5.11
N GLU A 65 -21.93 10.55 5.28
CA GLU A 65 -21.75 11.96 4.94
C GLU A 65 -22.12 12.23 3.47
N SER A 66 -21.65 11.40 2.54
CA SER A 66 -22.01 11.52 1.12
C SER A 66 -23.51 11.34 0.86
N ALA A 67 -24.19 10.48 1.62
CA ALA A 67 -25.64 10.31 1.50
C ALA A 67 -26.39 11.53 2.03
N VAL A 68 -25.91 12.13 3.13
CA VAL A 68 -26.46 13.38 3.69
C VAL A 68 -26.27 14.53 2.70
N ASP A 69 -25.09 14.69 2.11
CA ASP A 69 -24.81 15.71 1.10
C ASP A 69 -25.72 15.55 -0.14
N ALA A 70 -25.94 14.31 -0.59
CA ALA A 70 -26.82 14.01 -1.71
C ALA A 70 -28.30 14.33 -1.41
N ILE A 71 -28.72 14.17 -0.15
CA ILE A 71 -30.05 14.58 0.30
C ILE A 71 -30.14 16.10 0.34
N ASP A 72 -29.13 16.79 0.88
CA ASP A 72 -29.10 18.25 0.96
C ASP A 72 -29.20 18.90 -0.43
N GLU A 73 -28.43 18.40 -1.40
CA GLU A 73 -28.45 18.84 -2.80
C GLU A 73 -29.83 18.61 -3.46
N GLN A 74 -30.53 17.53 -3.12
CA GLN A 74 -31.89 17.26 -3.61
C GLN A 74 -32.96 18.15 -2.96
N THR A 75 -32.80 18.48 -1.68
CA THR A 75 -33.73 19.37 -0.95
C THR A 75 -33.54 20.84 -1.25
N ASN A 76 -32.47 21.21 -1.96
CA ASN A 76 -32.14 22.59 -2.28
C ASN A 76 -32.07 22.85 -3.81
N PRO A 77 -33.21 22.83 -4.54
CA PRO A 77 -33.24 23.03 -6.00
C PRO A 77 -32.82 24.43 -6.47
N ALA A 78 -32.45 25.35 -5.56
CA ALA A 78 -32.13 26.74 -5.86
C ALA A 78 -30.73 26.98 -6.46
N ARG A 79 -29.96 25.94 -6.80
CA ARG A 79 -28.65 26.08 -7.46
C ARG A 79 -28.54 25.50 -8.87
N HIS A 80 -29.60 24.87 -9.39
CA HIS A 80 -29.64 24.43 -10.79
C HIS A 80 -30.61 25.29 -11.61
N TYR A 81 -30.11 26.40 -12.15
CA TYR A 81 -30.73 27.03 -13.33
C TYR A 81 -30.39 26.17 -14.57
N PRO A 82 -31.39 25.64 -15.31
CA PRO A 82 -31.15 24.97 -16.57
C PRO A 82 -31.06 26.03 -17.68
N SER A 83 -29.86 26.38 -18.13
CA SER A 83 -29.72 27.12 -19.39
C SER A 83 -29.99 26.19 -20.58
N LYS A 84 -31.15 26.34 -21.21
CA LYS A 84 -31.42 25.88 -22.59
C LYS A 84 -31.97 27.04 -23.42
N ALA A 85 -31.33 27.26 -24.58
CA ALA A 85 -31.79 27.92 -25.81
C ALA A 85 -32.45 29.30 -25.66
N GLY A 86 -31.97 30.42 -26.19
CA GLY A 86 -31.44 30.67 -27.53
C GLY A 86 -32.16 31.92 -28.08
N HIS A 87 -31.41 32.86 -28.67
CA HIS A 87 -31.84 34.06 -29.42
C HIS A 87 -32.19 35.34 -28.62
N GLY A 88 -31.37 36.40 -28.80
CA GLY A 88 -31.64 37.81 -28.38
C GLY A 88 -32.45 38.59 -29.43
N PRO A 89 -32.42 39.95 -29.51
CA PRO A 89 -31.77 40.98 -28.68
C PRO A 89 -32.75 42.11 -28.21
N VAL A 90 -32.19 43.20 -27.65
CA VAL A 90 -32.80 44.53 -27.37
C VAL A 90 -33.52 44.67 -26.01
N ASP A 91 -32.80 45.25 -25.03
CA ASP A 91 -32.96 46.62 -24.47
C ASP A 91 -34.11 46.68 -23.45
N THR A 92 -33.91 46.95 -22.15
CA THR A 92 -33.64 48.31 -21.64
C THR A 92 -33.55 48.31 -20.08
N TRP A 93 -32.49 48.94 -19.52
CA TRP A 93 -32.45 49.78 -18.29
C TRP A 93 -32.27 49.05 -16.92
N TYR A 94 -31.33 49.36 -16.00
CA TYR A 94 -30.37 50.46 -15.79
C TYR A 94 -29.22 50.03 -14.81
N ASP A 95 -28.10 50.77 -14.85
CA ASP A 95 -26.99 50.92 -13.88
C ASP A 95 -25.82 49.90 -13.74
N SER A 96 -24.81 50.07 -14.61
CA SER A 96 -23.41 50.53 -14.35
C SER A 96 -22.73 50.39 -12.96
N PRO A 97 -21.38 50.47 -12.86
CA PRO A 97 -20.31 49.99 -13.75
C PRO A 97 -19.12 49.28 -13.02
N MET A 98 -18.33 48.55 -13.83
CA MET A 98 -17.03 47.91 -13.59
C MET A 98 -15.97 48.73 -12.79
N PRO A 99 -14.92 48.13 -12.16
CA PRO A 99 -13.83 47.45 -12.90
C PRO A 99 -13.06 46.29 -12.22
N SER A 100 -12.22 45.70 -13.07
CA SER A 100 -11.33 44.54 -12.99
C SER A 100 -10.08 44.63 -12.08
N TYR A 101 -9.51 43.43 -11.82
CA TYR A 101 -8.14 43.05 -11.41
C TYR A 101 -7.71 43.08 -9.92
N SER A 102 -7.56 41.88 -9.32
CA SER A 102 -6.28 41.26 -8.89
C SER A 102 -6.46 40.32 -7.67
N PRO A 103 -5.67 39.22 -7.56
CA PRO A 103 -5.71 38.30 -6.41
C PRO A 103 -4.61 38.63 -5.38
N THR A 104 -4.94 39.01 -4.13
CA THR A 104 -4.05 38.82 -2.96
C THR A 104 -4.69 39.19 -1.62
N SER A 105 -4.10 38.61 -0.55
CA SER A 105 -3.92 39.21 0.79
C SER A 105 -5.00 38.97 1.86
N TRP A 106 -4.76 37.92 2.66
CA TRP A 106 -5.22 37.85 4.04
C TRP A 106 -4.57 38.98 4.85
N VAL A 107 -5.39 39.79 5.54
CA VAL A 107 -4.90 40.87 6.41
C VAL A 107 -4.99 40.43 7.86
N VAL A 108 -3.80 40.35 8.45
CA VAL A 108 -3.47 40.26 9.87
C VAL A 108 -4.03 41.44 10.66
N PRO A 109 -4.46 41.26 11.92
CA PRO A 109 -4.41 42.32 12.91
C PRO A 109 -3.14 42.17 13.76
N LYS A 110 -2.22 43.11 13.63
CA LYS A 110 -1.23 43.46 14.68
C LYS A 110 -1.70 44.80 15.26
N GLU A 111 -1.38 45.12 16.50
CA GLU A 111 -0.29 46.05 16.81
C GLU A 111 0.00 46.00 18.33
N HIS A 112 1.29 45.79 18.66
CA HIS A 112 2.08 46.36 19.78
C HIS A 112 1.69 46.08 21.26
N GLY A 113 2.55 45.62 22.18
CA GLY A 113 4.01 45.37 22.25
C GLY A 113 4.48 45.42 23.73
N LYS A 114 5.61 44.74 24.04
CA LYS A 114 6.34 44.55 25.35
C LYS A 114 6.00 43.23 26.07
N SER A 115 6.91 42.39 26.61
CA SER A 115 8.38 42.25 26.63
C SER A 115 8.75 40.92 27.33
N PHE A 116 9.95 40.40 27.03
CA PHE A 116 10.77 39.38 27.75
C PHE A 116 10.61 37.87 27.52
N GLN A 117 11.79 37.24 27.55
CA GLN A 117 12.24 35.93 27.08
C GLN A 117 11.92 34.76 28.03
N THR A 118 11.89 33.54 27.48
CA THR A 118 12.67 32.33 27.91
C THR A 118 11.85 31.04 27.75
N GLY A 119 12.41 30.06 27.02
CA GLY A 119 12.05 28.63 27.15
C GLY A 119 11.59 27.91 25.87
N SER A 120 12.53 27.27 25.15
CA SER A 120 12.26 26.10 24.29
C SER A 120 12.15 24.82 25.18
N PRO A 121 11.83 23.59 24.69
CA PRO A 121 11.85 23.06 23.31
C PRO A 121 10.49 22.53 22.83
N ASP A 122 10.10 22.84 21.59
CA ASP A 122 10.33 22.03 20.38
C ASP A 122 9.35 20.84 20.24
N THR A 123 8.13 21.16 19.83
CA THR A 123 7.19 20.23 19.18
C THR A 123 6.75 20.89 17.88
N LYS A 124 7.69 21.05 16.94
CA LYS A 124 7.29 21.27 15.55
C LYS A 124 6.74 19.94 15.05
N ALA A 125 5.43 19.92 14.83
CA ALA A 125 4.76 18.90 14.04
C ALA A 125 5.65 18.56 12.83
N GLU A 126 6.08 17.30 12.73
CA GLU A 126 6.63 16.76 11.50
C GLU A 126 5.53 16.91 10.43
N GLY A 127 5.58 18.02 9.70
CA GLY A 127 4.74 18.23 8.54
C GLY A 127 4.97 17.11 7.53
N LEU A 128 4.15 17.08 6.48
CA LEU A 128 4.26 16.08 5.40
C LEU A 128 5.71 15.90 4.92
N GLU A 129 6.49 16.98 4.87
CA GLU A 129 7.92 16.97 4.52
C GLU A 129 8.80 16.19 5.51
N GLY A 130 8.53 16.25 6.81
CA GLY A 130 9.21 15.44 7.82
C GLY A 130 8.89 13.95 7.67
N GLN A 131 7.63 13.62 7.35
CA GLN A 131 7.23 12.24 7.06
C GLN A 131 7.85 11.72 5.75
N ILE A 132 7.91 12.54 4.72
CA ILE A 132 8.56 12.23 3.44
C ILE A 132 10.05 11.97 3.65
N ASN A 133 10.74 12.84 4.39
CA ASN A 133 12.17 12.70 4.67
C ASN A 133 12.46 11.45 5.51
N ARG A 134 11.62 11.16 6.51
CA ARG A 134 11.71 9.92 7.29
C ARG A 134 11.47 8.69 6.43
N LEU A 135 10.51 8.74 5.50
CA LEU A 135 10.27 7.63 4.57
C LEU A 135 11.47 7.43 3.62
N ALA A 136 12.04 8.51 3.09
CA ALA A 136 13.23 8.44 2.24
C ALA A 136 14.42 7.82 2.98
N GLU A 137 14.61 8.16 4.25
CA GLU A 137 15.66 7.57 5.09
C GLU A 137 15.39 6.08 5.37
N LEU A 138 14.14 5.70 5.66
CA LEU A 138 13.77 4.30 5.84
C LEU A 138 13.95 3.47 4.57
N ILE A 139 13.61 4.03 3.41
CA ILE A 139 13.85 3.41 2.10
C ILE A 139 15.35 3.24 1.86
N GLY A 140 16.14 4.28 2.07
CA GLY A 140 17.60 4.20 1.93
C GLY A 140 18.23 3.15 2.86
N ARG A 141 17.70 3.00 4.08
CA ARG A 141 18.11 1.94 5.02
C ARG A 141 17.65 0.54 4.61
N LEU A 142 16.52 0.42 3.92
CA LEU A 142 16.05 -0.84 3.34
C LEU A 142 16.89 -1.27 2.12
N GLU A 143 17.34 -0.29 1.34
CA GLU A 143 18.24 -0.51 0.21
C GLU A 143 19.67 -0.83 0.66
N ASP A 144 20.04 -0.44 1.89
CA ASP A 144 21.34 -0.73 2.48
C ASP A 144 21.40 -2.18 3.03
N LYS A 145 22.42 -2.91 2.61
CA LYS A 145 22.58 -4.38 2.73
C LYS A 145 22.68 -4.90 4.18
N THR A 146 22.62 -4.01 5.16
CA THR A 146 22.83 -4.27 6.58
C THR A 146 21.61 -4.93 7.26
N LEU A 147 20.40 -4.66 6.75
CA LEU A 147 19.16 -5.33 7.24
C LEU A 147 19.07 -6.80 6.81
N TRP A 148 19.82 -7.20 5.78
CA TRP A 148 19.85 -8.57 5.27
C TRP A 148 20.44 -9.57 6.28
N PHE A 149 21.53 -9.18 6.94
CA PHE A 149 22.18 -10.02 7.95
C PHE A 149 21.33 -10.14 9.24
N ASP A 150 20.66 -9.05 9.64
CA ASP A 150 19.83 -9.04 10.85
C ASP A 150 18.55 -9.89 10.70
N LEU A 151 17.96 -9.91 9.50
CA LEU A 151 16.80 -10.76 9.21
C LEU A 151 17.16 -12.25 9.23
N HIS A 152 18.31 -12.62 8.65
CA HIS A 152 18.79 -14.01 8.63
C HIS A 152 19.10 -14.53 10.04
N GLN A 153 19.69 -13.70 10.90
CA GLN A 153 20.02 -14.07 12.27
C GLN A 153 18.79 -14.21 13.16
N ARG A 154 17.82 -13.29 13.05
CA ARG A 154 16.58 -13.34 13.85
C ARG A 154 15.63 -14.48 13.48
N LEU A 155 15.73 -15.00 12.25
CA LEU A 155 14.93 -16.15 11.80
C LEU A 155 15.50 -17.49 12.28
N SER A 156 16.80 -17.57 12.64
CA SER A 156 17.40 -18.79 13.18
C SER A 156 17.07 -19.03 14.66
N ASP A 157 16.74 -17.98 15.41
CA ASP A 157 16.55 -18.04 16.88
C ASP A 157 15.10 -18.22 17.34
N SER A 158 14.11 -18.32 16.42
CA SER A 158 12.69 -18.41 16.78
C SER A 158 12.15 -19.85 16.67
N GLU A 159 12.54 -20.72 17.61
CA GLU A 159 11.84 -21.97 17.90
C GLU A 159 10.46 -21.69 18.54
N SER A 160 9.47 -21.29 17.76
CA SER A 160 8.07 -21.31 18.20
C SER A 160 7.11 -21.34 17.01
N ALA A 161 6.47 -22.50 16.85
CA ALA A 161 5.36 -22.83 15.94
C ALA A 161 5.68 -22.84 14.43
N ALA A 162 6.12 -23.99 13.91
CA ALA A 162 5.84 -24.54 12.57
C ALA A 162 5.73 -23.56 11.37
N CYS A 163 6.51 -22.47 11.34
CA CYS A 163 6.65 -21.65 10.15
C CYS A 163 7.42 -22.50 9.14
N THR A 164 6.75 -22.94 8.08
CA THR A 164 7.45 -23.53 6.93
C THR A 164 8.00 -22.36 6.12
N TYR A 165 9.31 -22.23 6.05
CA TYR A 165 9.94 -21.17 5.27
C TYR A 165 10.08 -21.62 3.82
N LEU A 166 9.92 -20.69 2.87
CA LEU A 166 10.24 -20.89 1.46
C LEU A 166 11.49 -20.09 1.13
N LEU A 167 12.30 -20.57 0.20
CA LEU A 167 13.43 -19.83 -0.34
C LEU A 167 12.95 -18.97 -1.51
N LEU A 168 12.95 -17.66 -1.35
CA LEU A 168 12.75 -16.70 -2.43
C LEU A 168 14.10 -16.38 -3.07
N VAL A 169 14.28 -16.72 -4.34
CA VAL A 169 15.45 -16.36 -5.14
C VAL A 169 15.06 -15.26 -6.12
N ARG A 170 15.81 -14.17 -6.10
CA ARG A 170 15.68 -13.02 -7.00
C ARG A 170 16.88 -13.00 -7.94
N HIS A 171 16.60 -13.09 -9.24
CA HIS A 171 17.57 -12.87 -10.30
C HIS A 171 17.31 -11.54 -10.96
N GLU A 172 18.34 -10.70 -11.08
CA GLU A 172 18.29 -9.46 -11.84
C GLU A 172 19.25 -9.55 -13.02
N MET A 173 18.72 -9.19 -14.19
CA MET A 173 19.38 -9.35 -15.47
C MET A 173 19.22 -8.09 -16.31
N THR A 174 20.31 -7.55 -16.83
CA THR A 174 20.28 -6.46 -17.82
C THR A 174 20.67 -7.00 -19.19
N VAL A 175 19.78 -6.86 -20.16
CA VAL A 175 19.88 -7.48 -21.48
C VAL A 175 20.41 -6.46 -22.49
N ALA A 176 21.35 -6.88 -23.34
CA ALA A 176 21.81 -6.06 -24.46
C ALA A 176 20.68 -5.84 -25.46
N HIS A 177 20.49 -4.59 -25.91
CA HIS A 177 19.37 -4.21 -26.79
C HIS A 177 19.23 -5.08 -28.05
N LYS A 178 20.37 -5.48 -28.65
CA LYS A 178 20.44 -6.36 -29.82
C LYS A 178 19.89 -7.78 -29.60
N HIS A 179 19.84 -8.27 -28.37
CA HIS A 179 19.44 -9.65 -28.03
C HIS A 179 18.09 -9.73 -27.27
N LEU A 180 17.38 -8.61 -27.15
CA LEU A 180 16.17 -8.52 -26.33
C LEU A 180 15.05 -9.50 -26.74
N SER A 181 14.85 -9.70 -28.04
CA SER A 181 13.80 -10.58 -28.58
C SER A 181 14.07 -12.06 -28.28
N GLU A 182 15.32 -12.48 -28.46
CA GLU A 182 15.79 -13.83 -28.17
C GLU A 182 15.68 -14.13 -26.67
N PHE A 183 16.18 -13.21 -25.83
CA PHE A 183 16.07 -13.32 -24.38
C PHE A 183 14.61 -13.41 -23.92
N CYS A 184 13.73 -12.53 -24.40
CA CYS A 184 12.31 -12.56 -24.01
C CYS A 184 11.62 -13.88 -24.40
N SER A 185 11.99 -14.45 -25.54
CA SER A 185 11.44 -15.73 -26.00
C SER A 185 11.90 -16.88 -25.11
N SER A 186 13.20 -16.93 -24.83
CA SER A 186 13.80 -17.93 -23.93
C SER A 186 13.29 -17.79 -22.49
N LEU A 187 13.18 -16.57 -21.97
CA LEU A 187 12.64 -16.28 -20.64
C LEU A 187 11.19 -16.80 -20.51
N LYS A 188 10.33 -16.53 -21.49
CA LYS A 188 8.95 -17.05 -21.47
C LYS A 188 8.91 -18.58 -21.45
N GLN A 189 9.81 -19.25 -22.17
CA GLN A 189 9.91 -20.70 -22.17
C GLN A 189 10.43 -21.24 -20.83
N TYR A 190 11.43 -20.58 -20.25
CA TYR A 190 11.96 -20.88 -18.93
C TYR A 190 10.86 -20.78 -17.86
N LEU A 191 10.17 -19.64 -17.76
CA LEU A 191 9.11 -19.41 -16.77
C LEU A 191 7.99 -20.47 -16.88
N LYS A 192 7.59 -20.84 -18.11
CA LYS A 192 6.60 -21.90 -18.34
C LYS A 192 7.07 -23.28 -17.89
N SER A 193 8.36 -23.57 -18.06
CA SER A 193 8.94 -24.86 -17.70
C SER A 193 9.09 -24.96 -16.18
N VAL A 194 9.58 -23.90 -15.53
CA VAL A 194 9.75 -23.83 -14.07
C VAL A 194 8.40 -23.83 -13.34
N ALA A 195 7.38 -23.15 -13.88
CA ALA A 195 6.03 -23.18 -13.30
C ALA A 195 5.38 -24.57 -13.30
N GLY A 196 5.91 -25.53 -14.06
CA GLY A 196 5.47 -26.93 -14.05
C GLY A 196 6.26 -27.84 -13.10
N GLU A 197 7.32 -27.34 -12.45
CA GLU A 197 8.08 -28.10 -11.46
C GLU A 197 7.32 -28.20 -10.13
N ARG A 198 7.36 -29.38 -9.49
CA ARG A 198 6.62 -29.61 -8.23
C ARG A 198 7.19 -28.85 -7.05
N ASP A 199 8.50 -28.61 -7.07
CA ASP A 199 9.27 -28.06 -5.96
C ASP A 199 9.40 -26.52 -6.06
N CYS A 200 8.90 -25.92 -7.16
CA CYS A 200 8.78 -24.47 -7.36
C CYS A 200 7.32 -24.04 -7.16
N PHE A 201 7.03 -23.29 -6.09
CA PHE A 201 5.67 -22.87 -5.77
C PHE A 201 5.16 -21.76 -6.68
N HIS A 202 6.06 -20.84 -7.04
CA HIS A 202 5.72 -19.69 -7.84
C HIS A 202 6.95 -19.17 -8.53
N VAL A 203 6.77 -18.74 -9.77
CA VAL A 203 7.79 -18.06 -10.55
C VAL A 203 7.15 -16.90 -11.29
N THR A 204 7.78 -15.73 -11.25
CA THR A 204 7.31 -14.54 -11.97
C THR A 204 8.47 -13.75 -12.53
N GLY A 205 8.25 -13.17 -13.71
CA GLY A 205 9.22 -12.31 -14.39
C GLY A 205 8.65 -10.90 -14.54
N VAL A 206 9.39 -9.91 -14.06
CA VAL A 206 9.06 -8.48 -14.14
C VAL A 206 10.03 -7.82 -15.10
N LYS A 207 9.52 -6.93 -15.96
CA LYS A 207 10.33 -6.08 -16.83
C LYS A 207 10.33 -4.66 -16.27
N LEU A 208 11.50 -4.05 -16.09
CA LEU A 208 11.62 -2.69 -15.58
C LEU A 208 11.28 -1.63 -16.66
N PRO A 209 10.97 -0.38 -16.25
CA PRO A 209 10.61 0.71 -17.17
C PRO A 209 11.70 1.07 -18.19
N ASP A 210 12.97 0.76 -17.89
CA ASP A 210 14.11 0.97 -18.79
C ASP A 210 14.05 0.09 -20.07
N GLY A 211 13.17 -0.91 -20.09
CA GLY A 211 12.96 -1.77 -21.23
C GLY A 211 14.00 -2.89 -21.42
N LEU A 212 15.05 -2.92 -20.60
CA LEU A 212 16.23 -3.77 -20.77
C LEU A 212 16.55 -4.60 -19.53
N THR A 213 16.06 -4.21 -18.35
CA THR A 213 16.27 -4.93 -17.11
C THR A 213 15.07 -5.81 -16.77
N PHE A 214 15.37 -7.03 -16.37
CA PHE A 214 14.40 -8.05 -16.01
C PHE A 214 14.72 -8.59 -14.63
N ILE A 215 13.69 -8.82 -13.83
CA ILE A 215 13.80 -9.41 -12.51
C ILE A 215 12.94 -10.67 -12.48
N ILE A 216 13.54 -11.81 -12.13
CA ILE A 216 12.82 -13.06 -11.91
C ILE A 216 12.77 -13.33 -10.40
N TYR A 217 11.59 -13.67 -9.91
CA TYR A 217 11.38 -14.16 -8.56
C TYR A 217 10.95 -15.62 -8.61
N GLU A 218 11.64 -16.48 -7.88
CA GLU A 218 11.38 -17.91 -7.79
C GLU A 218 11.22 -18.31 -6.33
N PHE A 219 10.16 -19.07 -6.03
CA PHE A 219 9.86 -19.55 -4.69
C PHE A 219 10.07 -21.07 -4.63
N TRP A 220 11.09 -21.49 -3.91
CA TRP A 220 11.50 -22.88 -3.75
C TRP A 220 11.17 -23.39 -2.35
N GLU A 221 10.88 -24.69 -2.22
CA GLU A 221 10.63 -25.31 -0.91
C GLU A 221 11.87 -25.30 -0.03
N THR A 222 13.02 -25.68 -0.58
CA THR A 222 14.30 -25.72 0.12
C THR A 222 15.45 -25.19 -0.75
N GLU A 223 16.59 -24.90 -0.11
CA GLU A 223 17.81 -24.55 -0.83
C GLU A 223 18.35 -25.71 -1.66
N GLU A 224 18.12 -26.95 -1.22
CA GLU A 224 18.45 -28.16 -1.95
C GLU A 224 17.67 -28.24 -3.26
N ASP A 225 16.38 -27.90 -3.26
CA ASP A 225 15.54 -27.95 -4.45
C ASP A 225 15.99 -26.93 -5.49
N TRP A 226 16.29 -25.72 -5.03
CA TRP A 226 16.88 -24.69 -5.89
C TRP A 226 18.23 -25.14 -6.46
N LYS A 227 19.12 -25.71 -5.64
CA LYS A 227 20.41 -26.25 -6.12
C LYS A 227 20.23 -27.38 -7.13
N ARG A 228 19.23 -28.26 -6.94
CA ARG A 228 18.86 -29.28 -7.92
C ARG A 228 18.37 -28.64 -9.22
N HIS A 229 17.55 -27.59 -9.14
CA HIS A 229 17.08 -26.84 -10.30
C HIS A 229 18.22 -26.21 -11.10
N LEU A 230 19.23 -25.61 -10.44
CA LEU A 230 20.42 -25.06 -11.11
C LEU A 230 21.19 -26.11 -11.94
N GLN A 231 21.09 -27.39 -11.58
CA GLN A 231 21.71 -28.48 -12.32
C GLN A 231 20.85 -29.03 -13.46
N SER A 232 19.58 -28.64 -13.53
CA SER A 232 18.61 -29.11 -14.52
C SER A 232 18.95 -28.67 -15.94
N ALA A 233 18.44 -29.42 -16.92
CA ALA A 233 18.56 -29.05 -18.33
C ALA A 233 17.80 -27.74 -18.66
N ILE A 234 16.73 -27.45 -17.92
CA ILE A 234 15.91 -26.24 -18.09
C ILE A 234 16.73 -25.01 -17.72
N TYR A 235 17.31 -25.00 -16.51
CA TYR A 235 18.15 -23.89 -16.06
C TYR A 235 19.41 -23.75 -16.91
N LYS A 236 20.09 -24.85 -17.22
CA LYS A 236 21.29 -24.83 -18.07
C LYS A 236 21.00 -24.29 -19.47
N GLY A 237 19.86 -24.67 -20.07
CA GLY A 237 19.44 -24.12 -21.36
C GLY A 237 19.25 -22.61 -21.30
N PHE A 238 18.60 -22.10 -20.26
CA PHE A 238 18.42 -20.67 -20.05
C PHE A 238 19.73 -19.94 -19.69
N GLN A 239 20.65 -20.61 -18.99
CA GLN A 239 21.96 -20.08 -18.61
C GLN A 239 22.81 -19.74 -19.84
N HIS A 240 22.78 -20.56 -20.89
CA HIS A 240 23.48 -20.25 -22.14
C HIS A 240 22.97 -18.94 -22.75
N VAL A 241 21.64 -18.79 -22.83
CA VAL A 241 21.04 -17.54 -23.34
C VAL A 241 21.42 -16.35 -22.45
N LYS A 242 21.48 -16.51 -21.13
CA LYS A 242 21.94 -15.44 -20.24
C LYS A 242 23.38 -15.03 -20.54
N VAL A 243 24.29 -15.99 -20.75
CA VAL A 243 25.69 -15.67 -21.09
C VAL A 243 25.78 -14.88 -22.40
N ASP A 244 24.97 -15.23 -23.40
CA ASP A 244 25.06 -14.63 -24.74
C ASP A 244 24.33 -13.28 -24.86
N THR A 245 23.33 -13.03 -24.01
CA THR A 245 22.40 -11.90 -24.20
C THR A 245 22.54 -10.78 -23.16
N LEU A 246 23.15 -11.04 -21.99
CA LEU A 246 23.28 -10.05 -20.92
C LEU A 246 24.42 -9.05 -21.19
N SER A 247 24.21 -7.79 -20.81
CA SER A 247 25.24 -6.73 -20.91
C SER A 247 26.19 -6.74 -19.72
N GLN A 248 25.78 -7.33 -18.60
CA GLN A 248 26.56 -7.47 -17.37
C GLN A 248 26.18 -8.79 -16.67
N PRO A 249 27.03 -9.30 -15.75
CA PRO A 249 26.71 -10.49 -14.97
C PRO A 249 25.38 -10.33 -14.23
N GLU A 250 24.62 -11.41 -14.11
CA GLU A 250 23.40 -11.40 -13.32
C GLU A 250 23.69 -11.14 -11.84
N ALA A 251 22.77 -10.44 -11.18
CA ALA A 251 22.80 -10.30 -9.73
C ALA A 251 21.77 -11.26 -9.12
N ILE A 252 22.24 -12.17 -8.26
CA ILE A 252 21.39 -13.16 -7.57
C ILE A 252 21.35 -12.82 -6.09
N SER A 253 20.17 -12.86 -5.50
CA SER A 253 19.94 -12.73 -4.05
C SER A 253 18.88 -13.71 -3.60
N SER A 254 18.99 -14.26 -2.38
CA SER A 254 18.08 -15.30 -1.88
C SER A 254 17.70 -15.07 -0.43
N VAL A 255 16.41 -15.06 -0.10
CA VAL A 255 15.90 -14.83 1.27
C VAL A 255 14.89 -15.90 1.68
N ALA A 256 14.96 -16.33 2.93
CA ALA A 256 13.92 -17.17 3.52
C ALA A 256 12.68 -16.33 3.82
N VAL A 257 11.54 -16.67 3.23
CA VAL A 257 10.26 -16.00 3.43
C VAL A 257 9.28 -16.92 4.17
N PRO A 258 8.47 -16.40 5.10
CA PRO A 258 7.41 -17.19 5.72
C PRO A 258 6.41 -17.68 4.67
N GLY A 259 6.16 -18.99 4.61
CA GLY A 259 5.19 -19.60 3.71
C GLY A 259 4.16 -20.44 4.45
N ARG A 260 2.94 -20.54 3.91
CA ARG A 260 1.92 -21.48 4.39
C ARG A 260 1.64 -22.49 3.28
N LYS A 261 2.00 -23.77 3.51
CA LYS A 261 1.64 -24.85 2.59
C LYS A 261 0.12 -25.03 2.60
N VAL A 262 -0.55 -24.69 1.50
CA VAL A 262 -1.91 -25.15 1.25
C VAL A 262 -1.78 -26.52 0.60
N ALA A 263 -2.08 -27.58 1.35
CA ALA A 263 -2.13 -28.92 0.79
C ALA A 263 -3.20 -28.95 -0.32
N ALA A 264 -2.80 -29.20 -1.56
CA ALA A 264 -3.75 -29.44 -2.63
C ALA A 264 -4.66 -30.63 -2.26
N PRO A 265 -5.98 -30.56 -2.51
CA PRO A 265 -6.86 -31.69 -2.25
C PRO A 265 -6.40 -32.85 -3.14
N ARG A 266 -6.10 -33.99 -2.51
CA ARG A 266 -5.92 -35.24 -3.24
C ARG A 266 -7.28 -35.59 -3.83
N GLY A 267 -7.37 -35.57 -5.16
CA GLY A 267 -8.49 -36.15 -5.90
C GLY A 267 -8.55 -37.66 -5.75
#